data_AF-A0A8C1DNU0-F1
#
_entry.id   AF-A0A8C1DNU0-F1
#
_cell.length_a   1.000
_cell.length_b   1.000
_cell.length_c   1.000
_cell.angle_alpha   90.00
_cell.angle_beta   90.00
_cell.angle_gamma   90.00
#
_symmetry.space_group_name_H-M   'P 1'
#
loop_
_entity.id
_entity.type
_entity.pdbx_description
1 polymer ?
#
loop_
_entity_poly.entity_id
_entity_poly.type
_entity_poly.pdbx_seq_one_letter_code
_entity_poly.pdbx_strand_id
1 'polypeptide(L)'
;MFDKDVELFVFYQDTHQPSALVEAGVTTAPPGSLMRDPVVMISLYPEFPEEVISSLALRGEFVFVIDRSGSMDSMMHHGRRAQKRIESAKDTLLLLLKSLPIGCYFNIYGFGSDFESFFPQSVVYKQKTMDQALKRVKEMQADMGGTEILQPLKHIYSQRCHPDHPRQLFVFTDGEVFNTKEVLDLVKSHAHSHRCFSFGIGEGASAALITGMAREGSGHAQFITDTDRMQPKVMQSLRFALQPAVVNISVDWTLPDGITVDTLSPPINVLFQGQRTLIYAQLKGESSGGSEGAVTVKYSLKDQPVTNQLHFCLKPTEETGLSIHRLAARTLIRSLEQEERSGAADVEGIRSRMVELSVQAGVSSVHTAFIAVNKDSRQTVKGPLQQRRVQTRDFFHALTTPIGGMCLKDHCSASRSSPLPARVPHAYVGCTARPAQPLASKRAKSKSLMGKLGQALSRNRDSQKFRRSEMMTLYGCDRSLAITEPQKDLLLQLVSLQKASGCWDLDATLADVFGKTEDELTNQKPAQVDGSVWATLLALIWLYGCKIEQQVEWQFVAMKAASWIGSQKVGDLSQCVCAGNVLLGCQVTKETLGI
;
A
#
# COMPACT_ATOMS: atom_id res chain seq x y z
N MET A 1 11.18 10.96 4.33
CA MET A 1 11.44 11.88 3.20
C MET A 1 12.84 11.63 2.64
N PHE A 2 13.04 10.41 2.10
CA PHE A 2 14.19 10.02 1.26
C PHE A 2 13.77 8.98 0.19
N ASP A 3 12.47 8.68 0.08
CA ASP A 3 11.94 7.50 -0.62
C ASP A 3 11.58 7.76 -2.09
N LYS A 4 11.99 8.90 -2.66
CA LYS A 4 11.64 9.34 -4.04
C LYS A 4 12.80 10.01 -4.81
N ASP A 5 14.06 9.80 -4.40
CA ASP A 5 15.21 10.46 -5.05
C ASP A 5 15.75 9.72 -6.29
N VAL A 6 15.43 8.43 -6.46
CA VAL A 6 15.85 7.60 -7.62
C VAL A 6 14.77 6.57 -7.96
N GLU A 7 14.26 6.59 -9.20
CA GLU A 7 13.48 5.49 -9.78
C GLU A 7 14.38 4.65 -10.72
N LEU A 8 14.59 3.37 -10.38
CA LEU A 8 15.41 2.46 -11.16
C LEU A 8 14.53 1.49 -11.96
N PHE A 9 14.39 1.75 -13.27
CA PHE A 9 13.71 0.86 -14.20
C PHE A 9 14.67 -0.24 -14.67
N VAL A 10 14.48 -1.47 -14.17
CA VAL A 10 15.23 -2.65 -14.62
C VAL A 10 14.34 -3.50 -15.53
N PHE A 11 14.68 -3.53 -16.81
CA PHE A 11 14.02 -4.37 -17.80
C PHE A 11 14.75 -5.71 -17.89
N TYR A 12 14.02 -6.81 -17.75
CA TYR A 12 14.54 -8.17 -17.91
C TYR A 12 13.97 -8.76 -19.20
N GLN A 13 14.79 -9.53 -19.92
CA GLN A 13 14.26 -10.52 -20.86
C GLN A 13 13.67 -11.68 -20.05
N ASP A 14 12.68 -12.37 -20.62
CA ASP A 14 12.13 -13.62 -20.05
C ASP A 14 11.63 -13.52 -18.60
N THR A 15 11.02 -12.39 -18.23
CA THR A 15 10.49 -12.10 -16.89
C THR A 15 9.70 -13.24 -16.25
N HIS A 16 8.93 -13.97 -17.05
CA HIS A 16 8.02 -15.03 -16.61
C HIS A 16 8.63 -16.43 -16.61
N GLN A 17 9.86 -16.59 -17.12
CA GLN A 17 10.55 -17.88 -17.07
C GLN A 17 10.99 -18.18 -15.61
N PRO A 18 10.58 -19.34 -15.05
CA PRO A 18 11.06 -19.77 -13.74
C PRO A 18 12.55 -20.09 -13.81
N SER A 19 13.30 -19.74 -12.77
CA SER A 19 14.77 -19.88 -12.74
C SER A 19 15.26 -20.45 -11.41
N ALA A 20 16.36 -21.20 -11.46
CA ALA A 20 17.07 -21.72 -10.30
C ALA A 20 18.54 -21.25 -10.35
N LEU A 21 18.97 -20.53 -9.31
CA LEU A 21 20.33 -19.99 -9.19
C LEU A 21 21.02 -20.62 -7.98
N VAL A 22 22.28 -21.01 -8.13
CA VAL A 22 23.09 -21.62 -7.06
C VAL A 22 24.21 -20.66 -6.68
N GLU A 23 24.38 -20.43 -5.38
CA GLU A 23 25.51 -19.70 -4.82
C GLU A 23 26.40 -20.67 -4.02
N ALA A 24 27.71 -20.64 -4.27
CA ALA A 24 28.66 -21.45 -3.51
C ALA A 24 28.80 -20.92 -2.07
N GLY A 25 28.86 -21.84 -1.11
CA GLY A 25 29.22 -21.52 0.27
C GLY A 25 30.73 -21.40 0.46
N VAL A 26 31.13 -20.95 1.65
CA VAL A 26 32.53 -20.66 2.00
C VAL A 26 33.18 -21.90 2.61
N THR A 27 34.23 -22.42 1.97
CA THR A 27 34.93 -23.64 2.42
C THR A 27 35.57 -23.54 3.81
N THR A 28 35.84 -22.32 4.29
CA THR A 28 36.35 -22.03 5.64
C THR A 28 35.26 -21.86 6.70
N ALA A 29 33.97 -21.85 6.33
CA ALA A 29 32.87 -21.80 7.28
C ALA A 29 32.67 -23.16 8.01
N PRO A 30 32.09 -23.18 9.23
CA PRO A 30 31.97 -24.39 10.03
C PRO A 30 31.19 -25.52 9.33
N PRO A 31 31.58 -26.79 9.47
CA PRO A 31 30.82 -27.94 8.97
C PRO A 31 29.34 -27.90 9.38
N GLY A 32 28.43 -28.05 8.41
CA GLY A 32 26.98 -28.01 8.62
C GLY A 32 26.38 -26.61 8.87
N SER A 33 27.18 -25.55 8.87
CA SER A 33 26.67 -24.18 8.88
C SER A 33 26.00 -23.82 7.55
N LEU A 34 25.01 -22.90 7.57
CA LEU A 34 24.38 -22.41 6.35
C LEU A 34 25.39 -21.75 5.40
N MET A 35 26.45 -21.16 5.94
CA MET A 35 27.46 -20.41 5.15
C MET A 35 28.52 -21.30 4.49
N ARG A 36 28.48 -22.63 4.67
CA ARG A 36 29.48 -23.56 4.12
C ARG A 36 29.04 -24.23 2.83
N ASP A 37 27.81 -24.74 2.82
CA ASP A 37 27.31 -25.63 1.77
C ASP A 37 26.46 -24.82 0.76
N PRO A 38 26.38 -25.19 -0.54
CA PRO A 38 25.74 -24.35 -1.56
C PRO A 38 24.25 -24.08 -1.30
N VAL A 39 23.78 -22.88 -1.65
CA VAL A 39 22.37 -22.50 -1.51
C VAL A 39 21.74 -22.25 -2.88
N VAL A 40 20.60 -22.89 -3.14
CA VAL A 40 19.75 -22.68 -4.31
C VAL A 40 18.68 -21.63 -3.98
N MET A 41 18.50 -20.66 -4.87
CA MET A 41 17.33 -19.78 -4.94
C MET A 41 16.50 -20.14 -6.16
N ILE A 42 15.25 -20.56 -5.96
CA ILE A 42 14.26 -20.74 -7.01
C ILE A 42 13.42 -19.48 -7.09
N SER A 43 13.28 -18.93 -8.29
CA SER A 43 12.50 -17.73 -8.59
C SER A 43 11.36 -18.08 -9.53
N LEU A 44 10.13 -18.00 -9.03
CA LEU A 44 8.91 -18.23 -9.79
C LEU A 44 8.19 -16.90 -10.03
N TYR A 45 7.77 -16.62 -11.26
CA TYR A 45 7.02 -15.42 -11.63
C TYR A 45 5.94 -15.75 -12.68
N PRO A 46 4.94 -16.58 -12.32
CA PRO A 46 4.11 -17.26 -13.29
C PRO A 46 3.26 -16.29 -14.12
N GLU A 47 3.13 -16.66 -15.40
CA GLU A 47 2.16 -16.12 -16.34
C GLU A 47 1.24 -17.28 -16.77
N PHE A 48 -0.05 -17.01 -16.91
CA PHE A 48 -1.05 -18.01 -17.31
C PHE A 48 -1.78 -17.54 -18.58
N PRO A 49 -2.14 -18.45 -19.51
CA PRO A 49 -2.84 -18.09 -20.74
C PRO A 49 -4.16 -17.33 -20.49
N GLU A 50 -4.50 -16.38 -21.35
CA GLU A 50 -5.65 -15.48 -21.12
C GLU A 50 -6.98 -16.23 -20.93
N GLU A 51 -7.21 -17.33 -21.65
CA GLU A 51 -8.43 -18.13 -21.51
C GLU A 51 -8.53 -18.78 -20.13
N VAL A 52 -7.40 -18.96 -19.43
CA VAL A 52 -7.36 -19.37 -18.03
C VAL A 52 -7.77 -18.20 -17.14
N ILE A 53 -7.16 -17.03 -17.32
CA ILE A 53 -7.45 -15.81 -16.55
C ILE A 53 -8.95 -15.51 -16.58
N SER A 54 -9.56 -15.42 -17.78
CA SER A 54 -10.97 -15.06 -17.95
C SER A 54 -11.95 -16.00 -17.23
N SER A 55 -11.57 -17.27 -17.02
CA SER A 55 -12.41 -18.27 -16.35
C SER A 55 -12.27 -18.27 -14.82
N LEU A 56 -11.11 -17.85 -14.30
CA LEU A 56 -10.78 -17.92 -12.87
C LEU A 56 -10.95 -16.56 -12.15
N ALA A 57 -10.77 -15.44 -12.86
CA ALA A 57 -10.83 -14.07 -12.33
C ALA A 57 -12.22 -13.60 -11.85
N LEU A 58 -13.23 -14.48 -11.86
CA LEU A 58 -14.62 -14.16 -11.54
C LEU A 58 -15.06 -14.58 -10.13
N ARG A 59 -14.25 -15.34 -9.39
CA ARG A 59 -14.60 -15.87 -8.06
C ARG A 59 -13.67 -15.34 -6.97
N GLY A 60 -14.25 -14.93 -5.84
CA GLY A 60 -13.52 -14.41 -4.68
C GLY A 60 -14.45 -14.01 -3.54
N GLU A 61 -13.88 -13.81 -2.35
CA GLU A 61 -14.57 -13.24 -1.19
C GLU A 61 -13.88 -11.92 -0.80
N PHE A 62 -14.52 -10.78 -1.10
CA PHE A 62 -13.92 -9.45 -0.95
C PHE A 62 -14.31 -8.81 0.38
N VAL A 63 -13.36 -8.71 1.31
CA VAL A 63 -13.59 -8.18 2.66
C VAL A 63 -12.88 -6.84 2.81
N PHE A 64 -13.66 -5.77 2.90
CA PHE A 64 -13.14 -4.41 3.11
C PHE A 64 -13.11 -4.10 4.61
N VAL A 65 -12.00 -3.57 5.11
CA VAL A 65 -11.81 -3.18 6.51
C VAL A 65 -11.42 -1.70 6.54
N ILE A 66 -12.35 -0.87 6.98
CA ILE A 66 -12.25 0.59 6.93
C ILE A 66 -12.07 1.14 8.34
N ASP A 67 -10.98 1.86 8.52
CA ASP A 67 -10.72 2.64 9.73
C ASP A 67 -11.71 3.81 9.85
N ARG A 68 -12.31 3.92 11.03
CA ARG A 68 -13.26 4.96 11.45
C ARG A 68 -12.83 5.59 12.78
N SER A 69 -11.57 5.44 13.16
CA SER A 69 -10.94 6.17 14.26
C SER A 69 -11.03 7.69 14.05
N GLY A 70 -10.88 8.47 15.12
CA GLY A 70 -11.02 9.93 15.06
C GLY A 70 -9.99 10.63 14.15
N SER A 71 -8.84 10.00 13.90
CA SER A 71 -7.82 10.52 12.96
C SER A 71 -8.32 10.57 11.52
N MET A 72 -9.25 9.68 11.14
CA MET A 72 -9.86 9.64 9.80
C MET A 72 -10.80 10.83 9.49
N ASP A 73 -11.11 11.68 10.48
CA ASP A 73 -11.78 12.97 10.25
C ASP A 73 -10.83 14.06 9.70
N SER A 74 -9.51 13.81 9.75
CA SER A 74 -8.48 14.70 9.20
C SER A 74 -8.63 14.91 7.70
N MET A 75 -8.13 16.05 7.21
CA MET A 75 -7.96 16.29 5.77
C MET A 75 -6.86 15.41 5.17
N MET A 76 -6.97 15.10 3.88
CA MET A 76 -5.92 14.41 3.11
C MET A 76 -4.62 15.23 3.04
N HIS A 77 -4.73 16.54 2.78
CA HIS A 77 -3.61 17.49 2.67
C HIS A 77 -4.07 18.92 3.02
N HIS A 78 -3.16 19.89 3.07
CA HIS A 78 -3.46 21.28 3.46
C HIS A 78 -4.02 22.17 2.32
N GLY A 79 -4.70 21.57 1.34
CA GLY A 79 -5.23 22.25 0.15
C GLY A 79 -6.64 22.80 0.33
N ARG A 80 -6.97 23.91 -0.35
CA ARG A 80 -8.33 24.52 -0.32
C ARG A 80 -9.47 23.64 -0.87
N ARG A 81 -9.14 22.47 -1.45
CA ARG A 81 -10.08 21.46 -1.96
C ARG A 81 -9.81 20.07 -1.36
N ALA A 82 -9.05 19.99 -0.27
CA ALA A 82 -8.79 18.70 0.38
C ALA A 82 -10.08 18.17 1.03
N GLN A 83 -10.38 16.90 0.77
CA GLN A 83 -11.44 16.17 1.46
C GLN A 83 -10.92 15.46 2.71
N LYS A 84 -11.83 15.04 3.59
CA LYS A 84 -11.49 14.22 4.75
C LYS A 84 -11.05 12.81 4.32
N ARG A 85 -10.20 12.16 5.12
CA ARG A 85 -9.73 10.78 4.87
C ARG A 85 -10.90 9.81 4.79
N ILE A 86 -11.89 9.93 5.68
CA ILE A 86 -13.09 9.08 5.69
C ILE A 86 -13.97 9.24 4.44
N GLU A 87 -14.17 10.46 3.93
CA GLU A 87 -14.91 10.67 2.67
C GLU A 87 -14.13 10.10 1.48
N SER A 88 -12.81 10.28 1.46
CA SER A 88 -11.95 9.66 0.45
C SER A 88 -12.00 8.12 0.46
N ALA A 89 -12.15 7.52 1.64
CA ALA A 89 -12.34 6.08 1.79
C ALA A 89 -13.75 5.64 1.35
N LYS A 90 -14.79 6.43 1.60
CA LYS A 90 -16.18 6.16 1.17
C LYS A 90 -16.32 6.18 -0.35
N ASP A 91 -15.76 7.20 -1.02
CA ASP A 91 -15.73 7.29 -2.49
C ASP A 91 -15.01 6.09 -3.12
N THR A 92 -13.86 5.72 -2.54
CA THR A 92 -13.05 4.60 -2.96
C THR A 92 -13.76 3.26 -2.74
N LEU A 93 -14.46 3.09 -1.62
CA LEU A 93 -15.24 1.90 -1.31
C LEU A 93 -16.46 1.77 -2.24
N LEU A 94 -17.12 2.88 -2.57
CA LEU A 94 -18.15 2.91 -3.62
C LEU A 94 -17.61 2.39 -4.95
N LEU A 95 -16.45 2.89 -5.41
CA LEU A 95 -15.82 2.46 -6.66
C LEU A 95 -15.44 0.96 -6.63
N LEU A 96 -14.84 0.49 -5.52
CA LEU A 96 -14.53 -0.93 -5.31
C LEU A 96 -15.77 -1.81 -5.40
N LEU A 97 -16.83 -1.47 -4.65
CA LEU A 97 -18.08 -2.22 -4.61
C LEU A 97 -18.76 -2.28 -5.99
N LYS A 98 -18.75 -1.18 -6.75
CA LYS A 98 -19.27 -1.17 -8.13
C LYS A 98 -18.37 -1.92 -9.11
N SER A 99 -17.11 -2.17 -8.77
CA SER A 99 -16.14 -2.89 -9.60
C SER A 99 -16.05 -4.40 -9.36
N LEU A 100 -16.59 -4.92 -8.25
CA LEU A 100 -16.53 -6.37 -7.94
C LEU A 100 -17.24 -7.25 -8.99
N PRO A 101 -16.72 -8.46 -9.29
CA PRO A 101 -17.31 -9.36 -10.30
C PRO A 101 -18.65 -9.97 -9.84
N ILE A 102 -19.52 -10.27 -10.80
CA ILE A 102 -20.82 -10.87 -10.54
C ILE A 102 -20.64 -12.31 -10.03
N GLY A 103 -21.34 -12.65 -8.94
CA GLY A 103 -21.28 -13.97 -8.30
C GLY A 103 -20.27 -14.08 -7.16
N CYS A 104 -19.41 -13.09 -6.93
CA CYS A 104 -18.50 -13.09 -5.78
C CYS A 104 -19.24 -12.95 -4.44
N TYR A 105 -18.53 -13.20 -3.34
CA TYR A 105 -18.97 -12.84 -1.99
C TYR A 105 -18.30 -11.54 -1.55
N PHE A 106 -18.94 -10.75 -0.69
CA PHE A 106 -18.30 -9.58 -0.09
C PHE A 106 -18.80 -9.27 1.33
N ASN A 107 -17.99 -8.56 2.11
CA ASN A 107 -18.38 -7.93 3.38
C ASN A 107 -17.60 -6.64 3.61
N ILE A 108 -18.10 -5.80 4.51
CA ILE A 108 -17.46 -4.53 4.90
C ILE A 108 -17.42 -4.50 6.43
N TYR A 109 -16.27 -4.14 6.98
CA TYR A 109 -16.05 -3.93 8.40
C TYR A 109 -15.65 -2.48 8.64
N GLY A 110 -16.32 -1.82 9.58
CA GLY A 110 -15.87 -0.54 10.14
C GLY A 110 -15.17 -0.82 11.48
N PHE A 111 -14.04 -0.19 11.75
CA PHE A 111 -13.36 -0.37 13.03
C PHE A 111 -12.83 0.93 13.63
N GLY A 112 -12.73 0.95 14.95
CA GLY A 112 -12.08 1.95 15.76
C GLY A 112 -11.65 1.33 17.08
N SER A 113 -12.13 1.83 18.22
CA SER A 113 -11.99 1.16 19.53
C SER A 113 -12.71 -0.21 19.56
N ASP A 114 -13.85 -0.30 18.90
CA ASP A 114 -14.62 -1.52 18.64
C ASP A 114 -14.69 -1.78 17.13
N PHE A 115 -15.40 -2.82 16.69
CA PHE A 115 -15.67 -3.04 15.26
C PHE A 115 -17.14 -3.40 15.00
N GLU A 116 -17.61 -3.08 13.79
CA GLU A 116 -18.88 -3.56 13.26
C GLU A 116 -18.71 -4.20 11.89
N SER A 117 -19.61 -5.11 11.55
CA SER A 117 -19.73 -5.73 10.22
C SER A 117 -21.01 -5.28 9.52
N PHE A 118 -20.96 -5.09 8.21
CA PHE A 118 -22.12 -4.72 7.42
C PHE A 118 -23.09 -5.90 7.28
N PHE A 119 -22.56 -7.12 7.20
CA PHE A 119 -23.29 -8.38 7.23
C PHE A 119 -22.64 -9.35 8.23
N PRO A 120 -23.39 -10.22 8.95
CA PRO A 120 -22.80 -11.16 9.91
C PRO A 120 -21.81 -12.16 9.30
N GLN A 121 -22.01 -12.48 8.02
CA GLN A 121 -21.13 -13.28 7.17
C GLN A 121 -21.11 -12.66 5.78
N SER A 122 -20.07 -12.96 5.00
CA SER A 122 -19.94 -12.46 3.62
C SER A 122 -21.12 -12.88 2.75
N VAL A 123 -21.67 -11.94 1.98
CA VAL A 123 -22.90 -12.13 1.20
C VAL A 123 -22.63 -12.14 -0.29
N VAL A 124 -23.44 -12.90 -1.03
CA VAL A 124 -23.39 -12.92 -2.50
C VAL A 124 -23.65 -11.53 -3.07
N TYR A 125 -22.85 -11.14 -4.06
CA TYR A 125 -22.96 -9.91 -4.82
C TYR A 125 -24.22 -9.88 -5.69
N LYS A 126 -25.19 -9.03 -5.33
CA LYS A 126 -26.46 -8.80 -6.06
C LYS A 126 -27.07 -7.46 -5.68
N GLN A 127 -28.04 -6.97 -6.44
CA GLN A 127 -28.63 -5.64 -6.26
C GLN A 127 -29.04 -5.36 -4.81
N LYS A 128 -29.86 -6.23 -4.19
CA LYS A 128 -30.31 -6.04 -2.80
C LYS A 128 -29.17 -5.92 -1.77
N THR A 129 -28.08 -6.68 -1.91
CA THR A 129 -26.94 -6.59 -0.97
C THR A 129 -26.05 -5.38 -1.28
N MET A 130 -25.93 -5.00 -2.56
CA MET A 130 -25.30 -3.75 -2.98
C MET A 130 -26.03 -2.52 -2.38
N ASP A 131 -27.34 -2.42 -2.53
CA ASP A 131 -28.12 -1.28 -2.03
C ASP A 131 -28.03 -1.13 -0.50
N GLN A 132 -28.09 -2.26 0.21
CA GLN A 132 -27.89 -2.32 1.66
C GLN A 132 -26.49 -1.86 2.09
N ALA A 133 -25.45 -2.27 1.35
CA ALA A 133 -24.08 -1.84 1.61
C ALA A 133 -23.89 -0.34 1.32
N LEU A 134 -24.29 0.13 0.14
CA LEU A 134 -24.10 1.52 -0.28
C LEU A 134 -24.83 2.52 0.62
N LYS A 135 -26.02 2.18 1.13
CA LYS A 135 -26.69 2.99 2.15
C LYS A 135 -25.78 3.19 3.38
N ARG A 136 -25.27 2.09 3.94
CA ARG A 136 -24.37 2.14 5.12
C ARG A 136 -23.02 2.80 4.82
N VAL A 137 -22.48 2.69 3.60
CA VAL A 137 -21.26 3.42 3.18
C VAL A 137 -21.52 4.93 3.17
N LYS A 138 -22.67 5.38 2.66
CA LYS A 138 -23.04 6.81 2.65
C LYS A 138 -23.15 7.39 4.07
N GLU A 139 -23.68 6.59 5.01
CA GLU A 139 -23.88 6.94 6.42
C GLU A 139 -22.60 6.86 7.28
N MET A 140 -21.51 6.29 6.75
CA MET A 140 -20.23 6.07 7.45
C MET A 140 -19.54 7.39 7.83
N GLN A 141 -18.95 7.43 9.04
CA GLN A 141 -18.22 8.58 9.61
C GLN A 141 -16.98 8.11 10.40
N ALA A 142 -16.13 9.05 10.81
CA ALA A 142 -14.93 8.83 11.64
C ALA A 142 -15.28 8.94 13.14
N ASP A 143 -16.17 8.06 13.59
CA ASP A 143 -16.92 8.12 14.85
C ASP A 143 -16.61 6.98 15.83
N MET A 144 -15.70 6.05 15.48
CA MET A 144 -15.45 4.82 16.24
C MET A 144 -14.30 4.89 17.26
N GLY A 145 -13.67 6.06 17.46
CA GLY A 145 -12.72 6.29 18.56
C GLY A 145 -11.25 5.99 18.24
N GLY A 146 -10.66 5.00 18.92
CA GLY A 146 -9.27 4.53 18.73
C GLY A 146 -9.09 3.61 17.53
N THR A 147 -8.05 2.76 17.48
CA THR A 147 -7.63 2.07 16.25
C THR A 147 -7.25 0.58 16.47
N GLU A 148 -8.18 -0.23 17.01
CA GLU A 148 -7.97 -1.63 17.42
C GLU A 148 -8.28 -2.68 16.32
N ILE A 149 -7.48 -2.64 15.24
CA ILE A 149 -7.64 -3.53 14.08
C ILE A 149 -7.52 -5.04 14.38
N LEU A 150 -6.91 -5.42 15.51
CA LEU A 150 -6.66 -6.82 15.84
C LEU A 150 -7.96 -7.64 16.03
N GLN A 151 -9.03 -7.02 16.55
CA GLN A 151 -10.30 -7.71 16.82
C GLN A 151 -11.13 -8.01 15.56
N PRO A 152 -11.39 -7.06 14.62
CA PRO A 152 -12.07 -7.39 13.37
C PRO A 152 -11.30 -8.44 12.55
N LEU A 153 -9.96 -8.42 12.57
CA LEU A 153 -9.16 -9.45 11.90
C LEU A 153 -9.38 -10.83 12.53
N LYS A 154 -9.35 -10.96 13.87
CA LYS A 154 -9.68 -12.23 14.56
C LYS A 154 -11.09 -12.72 14.18
N HIS A 155 -12.07 -11.81 14.13
CA HIS A 155 -13.43 -12.14 13.71
C HIS A 155 -13.48 -12.64 12.25
N ILE A 156 -12.82 -11.93 11.31
CA ILE A 156 -12.76 -12.29 9.89
C ILE A 156 -12.14 -13.68 9.71
N TYR A 157 -10.97 -13.95 10.31
CA TYR A 157 -10.32 -15.25 10.19
C TYR A 157 -11.10 -16.40 10.85
N SER A 158 -11.93 -16.12 11.86
CA SER A 158 -12.86 -17.12 12.41
C SER A 158 -14.03 -17.47 11.47
N GLN A 159 -14.34 -16.63 10.46
CA GLN A 159 -15.36 -16.96 9.46
C GLN A 159 -14.81 -17.95 8.45
N ARG A 160 -15.55 -19.06 8.24
CA ARG A 160 -15.27 -20.07 7.20
C ARG A 160 -15.02 -19.40 5.85
N CYS A 161 -13.97 -19.82 5.15
CA CYS A 161 -13.73 -19.39 3.77
C CYS A 161 -14.73 -20.08 2.83
N HIS A 162 -15.11 -19.41 1.76
CA HIS A 162 -16.01 -19.96 0.74
C HIS A 162 -15.22 -20.83 -0.26
N PRO A 163 -15.63 -22.08 -0.56
CA PRO A 163 -15.00 -22.89 -1.60
C PRO A 163 -14.95 -22.17 -2.95
N ASP A 164 -13.86 -22.33 -3.69
CA ASP A 164 -13.54 -21.66 -4.96
C ASP A 164 -13.52 -20.11 -4.93
N HIS A 165 -13.64 -19.49 -3.75
CA HIS A 165 -13.74 -18.03 -3.60
C HIS A 165 -12.63 -17.53 -2.65
N PRO A 166 -11.38 -17.41 -3.13
CA PRO A 166 -10.26 -17.01 -2.28
C PRO A 166 -10.48 -15.63 -1.67
N ARG A 167 -10.22 -15.49 -0.36
CA ARG A 167 -10.49 -14.27 0.40
C ARG A 167 -9.50 -13.16 0.02
N GLN A 168 -10.01 -12.01 -0.40
CA GLN A 168 -9.25 -10.81 -0.71
C GLN A 168 -9.60 -9.75 0.34
N LEU A 169 -8.67 -9.51 1.27
CA LEU A 169 -8.81 -8.55 2.36
C LEU A 169 -8.24 -7.19 1.93
N PHE A 170 -9.00 -6.12 2.11
CA PHE A 170 -8.61 -4.74 1.74
C PHE A 170 -8.67 -3.85 2.98
N VAL A 171 -7.52 -3.50 3.55
CA VAL A 171 -7.39 -2.74 4.81
C VAL A 171 -7.04 -1.28 4.55
N PHE A 172 -7.86 -0.36 5.04
CA PHE A 172 -7.67 1.09 4.93
C PHE A 172 -7.49 1.69 6.32
N THR A 173 -6.38 2.39 6.58
CA THR A 173 -6.09 3.01 7.89
C THR A 173 -5.07 4.14 7.77
N ASP A 174 -5.15 5.15 8.64
CA ASP A 174 -4.11 6.19 8.80
C ASP A 174 -3.10 5.87 9.93
N GLY A 175 -3.22 4.69 10.56
CA GLY A 175 -2.08 3.90 11.01
C GLY A 175 -1.64 4.03 12.46
N GLU A 176 -2.45 4.59 13.36
CA GLU A 176 -2.15 4.73 14.81
C GLU A 176 -2.26 3.40 15.60
N VAL A 177 -1.72 2.30 15.05
CA VAL A 177 -1.89 0.92 15.57
C VAL A 177 -0.69 0.47 16.41
N PHE A 178 -0.88 0.44 17.74
CA PHE A 178 0.16 0.07 18.70
C PHE A 178 0.53 -1.43 18.69
N ASN A 179 -0.44 -2.33 18.48
CA ASN A 179 -0.26 -3.79 18.49
C ASN A 179 0.22 -4.37 17.13
N THR A 180 0.92 -3.57 16.32
CA THR A 180 1.39 -3.91 14.96
C THR A 180 1.95 -5.33 14.84
N LYS A 181 2.79 -5.80 15.77
CA LYS A 181 3.41 -7.14 15.69
C LYS A 181 2.39 -8.29 15.77
N GLU A 182 1.40 -8.19 16.65
CA GLU A 182 0.34 -9.20 16.79
C GLU A 182 -0.54 -9.25 15.55
N VAL A 183 -0.82 -8.08 14.96
CA VAL A 183 -1.56 -7.96 13.69
C VAL A 183 -0.81 -8.69 12.58
N LEU A 184 0.51 -8.48 12.44
CA LEU A 184 1.31 -9.16 11.40
C LEU A 184 1.34 -10.68 11.58
N ASP A 185 1.51 -11.17 12.82
CA ASP A 185 1.55 -12.61 13.10
C ASP A 185 0.18 -13.28 12.88
N LEU A 186 -0.92 -12.57 13.15
CA LEU A 186 -2.29 -13.02 12.85
C LEU A 186 -2.54 -13.08 11.33
N VAL A 187 -2.09 -12.09 10.56
CA VAL A 187 -2.16 -12.15 9.08
C VAL A 187 -1.31 -13.31 8.56
N LYS A 188 -0.06 -13.45 9.01
CA LYS A 188 0.89 -14.48 8.55
C LYS A 188 0.37 -15.91 8.77
N SER A 189 -0.25 -16.17 9.93
CA SER A 189 -0.82 -17.49 10.25
C SER A 189 -1.98 -17.90 9.33
N HIS A 190 -2.67 -16.94 8.71
CA HIS A 190 -3.79 -17.19 7.78
C HIS A 190 -3.42 -16.97 6.30
N ALA A 191 -2.14 -16.77 5.97
CA ALA A 191 -1.67 -16.48 4.61
C ALA A 191 -1.97 -17.59 3.56
N HIS A 192 -2.36 -18.79 4.00
CA HIS A 192 -2.80 -19.88 3.14
C HIS A 192 -4.28 -19.74 2.68
N SER A 193 -5.07 -18.87 3.31
CA SER A 193 -6.53 -18.76 3.09
C SER A 193 -6.99 -17.39 2.57
N HIS A 194 -6.09 -16.40 2.46
CA HIS A 194 -6.43 -15.05 2.01
C HIS A 194 -5.23 -14.34 1.35
N ARG A 195 -5.51 -13.25 0.61
CA ARG A 195 -4.55 -12.17 0.36
C ARG A 195 -4.93 -10.92 1.17
N CYS A 196 -3.93 -10.12 1.59
CA CYS A 196 -4.12 -8.83 2.22
C CYS A 196 -3.54 -7.69 1.37
N PHE A 197 -4.39 -6.74 1.00
CA PHE A 197 -4.04 -5.47 0.37
C PHE A 197 -4.24 -4.37 1.41
N SER A 198 -3.29 -3.45 1.54
CA SER A 198 -3.31 -2.48 2.65
C SER A 198 -2.93 -1.06 2.21
N PHE A 199 -3.71 -0.09 2.65
CA PHE A 199 -3.70 1.29 2.20
C PHE A 199 -3.44 2.21 3.39
N GLY A 200 -2.23 2.77 3.44
CA GLY A 200 -1.84 3.78 4.43
C GLY A 200 -2.29 5.17 3.98
N ILE A 201 -3.15 5.82 4.76
CA ILE A 201 -3.77 7.09 4.39
C ILE A 201 -3.07 8.26 5.11
N GLY A 202 -2.48 9.18 4.35
CA GLY A 202 -1.76 10.35 4.86
C GLY A 202 -0.37 10.05 5.45
N GLU A 203 0.37 11.12 5.76
CA GLU A 203 1.77 11.07 6.25
C GLU A 203 1.95 10.38 7.61
N GLY A 204 0.87 10.10 8.35
CA GLY A 204 0.91 9.42 9.64
C GLY A 204 0.99 7.89 9.54
N ALA A 205 0.67 7.31 8.38
CA ALA A 205 0.45 5.89 8.23
C ALA A 205 1.68 5.04 8.59
N SER A 206 1.51 4.14 9.57
CA SER A 206 2.55 3.21 10.02
C SER A 206 3.04 2.31 8.87
N ALA A 207 4.16 2.70 8.27
CA ALA A 207 4.75 1.97 7.14
C ALA A 207 5.14 0.52 7.53
N ALA A 208 5.42 0.27 8.81
CA ALA A 208 5.67 -1.07 9.35
C ALA A 208 4.41 -1.94 9.38
N LEU A 209 3.25 -1.38 9.73
CA LEU A 209 1.96 -2.06 9.69
C LEU A 209 1.54 -2.33 8.24
N ILE A 210 1.47 -1.30 7.41
CA ILE A 210 0.98 -1.38 6.02
C ILE A 210 1.87 -2.33 5.19
N THR A 211 3.18 -2.09 5.13
CA THR A 211 4.11 -2.97 4.40
C THR A 211 4.22 -4.36 5.03
N GLY A 212 3.91 -4.49 6.32
CA GLY A 212 3.84 -5.77 7.01
C GLY A 212 2.64 -6.60 6.57
N MET A 213 1.42 -6.06 6.70
CA MET A 213 0.17 -6.78 6.41
C MET A 213 0.12 -7.24 4.95
N ALA A 214 0.50 -6.37 4.01
CA ALA A 214 0.61 -6.76 2.61
C ALA A 214 1.61 -7.91 2.38
N ARG A 215 2.80 -7.83 2.97
CA ARG A 215 3.86 -8.83 2.76
C ARG A 215 3.50 -10.18 3.38
N GLU A 216 3.10 -10.21 4.65
CA GLU A 216 2.76 -11.46 5.33
C GLU A 216 1.45 -12.06 4.79
N GLY A 217 0.53 -11.23 4.28
CA GLY A 217 -0.69 -11.64 3.59
C GLY A 217 -0.56 -11.72 2.07
N SER A 218 0.63 -11.83 1.49
CA SER A 218 0.86 -12.05 0.05
C SER A 218 0.10 -11.12 -0.92
N GLY A 219 -0.15 -9.87 -0.55
CA GLY A 219 -0.76 -8.84 -1.41
C GLY A 219 0.11 -7.59 -1.51
N HIS A 220 -0.52 -6.43 -1.77
CA HIS A 220 0.19 -5.18 -2.06
C HIS A 220 -0.08 -4.07 -1.03
N ALA A 221 0.98 -3.38 -0.63
CA ALA A 221 0.94 -2.19 0.21
C ALA A 221 0.98 -0.93 -0.65
N GLN A 222 0.13 0.04 -0.36
CA GLN A 222 0.16 1.35 -1.00
C GLN A 222 -0.05 2.47 0.03
N PHE A 223 0.57 3.63 -0.24
CA PHE A 223 0.43 4.83 0.57
C PHE A 223 -0.25 5.92 -0.27
N ILE A 224 -1.15 6.68 0.37
CA ILE A 224 -1.91 7.77 -0.24
C ILE A 224 -1.55 9.04 0.52
N THR A 225 -0.55 9.74 0.00
CA THR A 225 0.18 10.86 0.61
C THR A 225 -0.07 12.17 -0.14
N ASP A 226 -0.04 13.31 0.57
CA ASP A 226 -0.29 14.64 0.01
C ASP A 226 -1.47 14.72 -1.00
N THR A 227 -1.17 14.87 -2.29
CA THR A 227 -2.11 15.07 -3.41
C THR A 227 -2.47 13.78 -4.16
N ASP A 228 -2.01 12.62 -3.67
CA ASP A 228 -2.38 11.30 -4.21
C ASP A 228 -3.91 11.08 -4.23
N ARG A 229 -4.44 10.64 -5.39
CA ARG A 229 -5.81 10.09 -5.45
C ARG A 229 -5.80 8.62 -5.03
N MET A 230 -6.73 8.26 -4.15
CA MET A 230 -6.85 6.91 -3.59
C MET A 230 -7.38 5.91 -4.62
N GLN A 231 -8.26 6.37 -5.51
CA GLN A 231 -8.99 5.52 -6.45
C GLN A 231 -8.07 4.76 -7.44
N PRO A 232 -7.16 5.38 -8.22
CA PRO A 232 -6.32 4.64 -9.18
C PRO A 232 -5.43 3.60 -8.48
N LYS A 233 -4.86 3.99 -7.33
CA LYS A 233 -4.02 3.15 -6.46
C LYS A 233 -4.77 1.90 -6.00
N VAL A 234 -5.97 2.07 -5.48
CA VAL A 234 -6.82 0.97 -4.99
C VAL A 234 -7.32 0.08 -6.14
N MET A 235 -7.67 0.64 -7.29
CA MET A 235 -8.11 -0.15 -8.44
C MET A 235 -6.96 -0.96 -9.08
N GLN A 236 -5.72 -0.46 -9.00
CA GLN A 236 -4.53 -1.27 -9.32
C GLN A 236 -4.39 -2.47 -8.36
N SER A 237 -4.68 -2.29 -7.06
CA SER A 237 -4.73 -3.43 -6.10
C SER A 237 -5.89 -4.38 -6.38
N LEU A 238 -7.07 -3.89 -6.79
CA LEU A 238 -8.17 -4.76 -7.21
C LEU A 238 -7.78 -5.61 -8.43
N ARG A 239 -7.04 -5.05 -9.40
CA ARG A 239 -6.51 -5.84 -10.53
C ARG A 239 -5.67 -7.03 -10.06
N PHE A 240 -4.77 -6.82 -9.09
CA PHE A 240 -4.00 -7.92 -8.49
C PHE A 240 -4.90 -8.90 -7.71
N ALA A 241 -5.89 -8.40 -6.96
CA ALA A 241 -6.84 -9.22 -6.20
C ALA A 241 -7.76 -10.09 -7.08
N LEU A 242 -8.01 -9.67 -8.33
CA LEU A 242 -8.78 -10.40 -9.34
C LEU A 242 -7.93 -11.39 -10.18
N GLN A 243 -6.60 -11.33 -10.09
CA GLN A 243 -5.76 -12.32 -10.78
C GLN A 243 -5.97 -13.73 -10.22
N PRO A 244 -5.92 -14.76 -11.08
CA PRO A 244 -5.99 -16.16 -10.67
C PRO A 244 -4.87 -16.56 -9.73
N ALA A 245 -5.19 -17.56 -8.93
CA ALA A 245 -4.30 -18.20 -7.97
C ALA A 245 -4.24 -19.70 -8.29
N VAL A 246 -3.04 -20.29 -8.33
CA VAL A 246 -2.88 -21.75 -8.40
C VAL A 246 -2.53 -22.31 -7.03
N VAL A 247 -3.07 -23.49 -6.75
CA VAL A 247 -2.95 -24.23 -5.49
C VAL A 247 -2.42 -25.63 -5.76
N ASN A 248 -2.27 -26.44 -4.71
CA ASN A 248 -1.76 -27.82 -4.78
C ASN A 248 -0.36 -27.89 -5.43
N ILE A 249 0.54 -27.03 -4.96
CA ILE A 249 1.90 -26.89 -5.47
C ILE A 249 2.81 -27.93 -4.79
N SER A 250 3.58 -28.69 -5.58
CA SER A 250 4.70 -29.51 -5.08
C SER A 250 6.03 -29.04 -5.65
N VAL A 251 7.12 -29.33 -4.94
CA VAL A 251 8.49 -28.93 -5.30
C VAL A 251 9.38 -30.15 -5.09
N ASP A 252 9.60 -30.90 -6.15
CA ASP A 252 10.29 -32.19 -6.11
C ASP A 252 11.73 -32.03 -6.61
N TRP A 253 12.71 -32.54 -5.88
CA TRP A 253 14.13 -32.40 -6.21
C TRP A 253 14.69 -33.68 -6.82
N THR A 254 15.51 -33.53 -7.87
CA THR A 254 16.23 -34.62 -8.54
C THR A 254 17.72 -34.29 -8.49
N LEU A 255 18.47 -35.03 -7.68
CA LEU A 255 19.87 -34.73 -7.32
C LEU A 255 20.74 -35.98 -7.45
N PRO A 256 22.05 -35.86 -7.74
CA PRO A 256 22.97 -37.00 -7.80
C PRO A 256 23.20 -37.70 -6.45
N ASP A 257 23.60 -38.97 -6.53
CA ASP A 257 23.92 -39.80 -5.36
C ASP A 257 25.02 -39.17 -4.50
N GLY A 258 24.68 -38.94 -3.22
CA GLY A 258 25.52 -38.28 -2.22
C GLY A 258 25.05 -36.87 -1.84
N ILE A 259 24.08 -36.28 -2.54
CA ILE A 259 23.53 -34.95 -2.23
C ILE A 259 22.13 -35.02 -1.63
N THR A 260 21.91 -34.30 -0.52
CA THR A 260 20.59 -34.05 0.07
C THR A 260 20.23 -32.57 0.00
N VAL A 261 18.95 -32.24 0.26
CA VAL A 261 18.44 -30.86 0.22
C VAL A 261 17.60 -30.52 1.44
N ASP A 262 17.96 -29.44 2.13
CA ASP A 262 17.22 -28.86 3.24
C ASP A 262 16.49 -27.61 2.74
N THR A 263 15.15 -27.62 2.73
CA THR A 263 14.39 -26.44 2.29
C THR A 263 14.35 -25.40 3.42
N LEU A 264 14.75 -24.16 3.11
CA LEU A 264 14.92 -23.06 4.07
C LEU A 264 13.75 -22.05 4.02
N SER A 265 12.95 -22.07 2.95
CA SER A 265 11.67 -21.35 2.87
C SER A 265 10.51 -22.20 3.42
N PRO A 266 9.47 -21.58 4.01
CA PRO A 266 8.19 -22.25 4.23
C PRO A 266 7.58 -22.78 2.91
N PRO A 267 6.71 -23.82 2.95
CA PRO A 267 6.03 -24.35 1.76
C PRO A 267 5.19 -23.28 1.04
N ILE A 268 5.22 -23.30 -0.30
CA ILE A 268 4.35 -22.44 -1.11
C ILE A 268 2.97 -23.11 -1.21
N ASN A 269 1.96 -22.51 -0.58
CA ASN A 269 0.58 -22.98 -0.68
C ASN A 269 -0.16 -22.39 -1.91
N VAL A 270 0.25 -21.21 -2.37
CA VAL A 270 -0.39 -20.46 -3.46
C VAL A 270 0.65 -19.72 -4.31
N LEU A 271 0.48 -19.70 -5.62
CA LEU A 271 1.16 -18.78 -6.55
C LEU A 271 0.12 -17.90 -7.24
N PHE A 272 0.42 -16.61 -7.41
CA PHE A 272 -0.44 -15.65 -8.11
C PHE A 272 0.25 -15.15 -9.38
N GLN A 273 -0.52 -14.90 -10.44
CA GLN A 273 0.02 -14.40 -11.70
C GLN A 273 0.73 -13.05 -11.53
N GLY A 274 1.92 -12.90 -12.12
CA GLY A 274 2.68 -11.64 -12.03
C GLY A 274 3.12 -11.27 -10.60
N GLN A 275 3.17 -12.24 -9.68
CA GLN A 275 3.71 -12.08 -8.34
C GLN A 275 4.93 -13.00 -8.18
N ARG A 276 6.04 -12.46 -7.64
CA ARG A 276 7.28 -13.22 -7.50
C ARG A 276 7.30 -14.02 -6.20
N THR A 277 7.61 -15.31 -6.31
CA THR A 277 7.76 -16.21 -5.17
C THR A 277 9.17 -16.81 -5.17
N LEU A 278 9.75 -16.94 -3.97
CA LEU A 278 11.15 -17.29 -3.77
C LEU A 278 11.29 -18.48 -2.80
N ILE A 279 11.92 -19.56 -3.26
CA ILE A 279 12.30 -20.71 -2.43
C ILE A 279 13.80 -20.65 -2.23
N TYR A 280 14.26 -20.79 -0.98
CA TYR A 280 15.66 -21.04 -0.66
C TYR A 280 15.82 -22.47 -0.17
N ALA A 281 16.89 -23.14 -0.59
CA ALA A 281 17.24 -24.49 -0.13
C ALA A 281 18.77 -24.65 -0.03
N GLN A 282 19.25 -25.34 1.00
CA GLN A 282 20.67 -25.70 1.17
C GLN A 282 20.91 -27.08 0.59
N LEU A 283 21.89 -27.22 -0.30
CA LEU A 283 22.39 -28.51 -0.77
C LEU A 283 23.47 -29.00 0.20
N LYS A 284 23.47 -30.28 0.54
CA LYS A 284 24.41 -30.89 1.49
C LYS A 284 25.00 -32.18 0.93
N GLY A 285 26.22 -32.51 1.35
CA GLY A 285 26.97 -33.65 0.83
C GLY A 285 27.76 -33.32 -0.44
N GLU A 286 28.36 -34.34 -1.04
CA GLU A 286 29.22 -34.23 -2.23
C GLU A 286 28.77 -35.22 -3.31
N SER A 287 28.68 -34.77 -4.56
CA SER A 287 28.31 -35.62 -5.69
C SER A 287 29.41 -36.62 -5.99
N SER A 288 29.07 -37.91 -5.94
CA SER A 288 29.95 -39.00 -6.38
C SER A 288 30.07 -39.10 -7.91
N GLY A 289 29.13 -38.51 -8.65
CA GLY A 289 29.13 -38.44 -10.11
C GLY A 289 27.96 -37.60 -10.62
N GLY A 290 28.24 -36.55 -11.39
CA GLY A 290 27.24 -35.62 -11.92
C GLY A 290 27.44 -34.18 -11.42
N SER A 291 27.31 -33.22 -12.33
CA SER A 291 27.51 -31.77 -12.09
C SER A 291 26.21 -30.97 -12.01
N GLU A 292 25.07 -31.58 -12.30
CA GLU A 292 23.77 -30.92 -12.39
C GLU A 292 22.78 -31.50 -11.38
N GLY A 293 21.89 -30.64 -10.91
CA GLY A 293 20.65 -31.01 -10.23
C GLY A 293 19.46 -30.42 -10.99
N ALA A 294 18.27 -30.94 -10.70
CA ALA A 294 17.02 -30.37 -11.18
C ALA A 294 15.99 -30.23 -10.05
N VAL A 295 15.14 -29.21 -10.16
CA VAL A 295 13.97 -29.05 -9.30
C VAL A 295 12.72 -28.93 -10.17
N THR A 296 11.68 -29.65 -9.78
CA THR A 296 10.43 -29.79 -10.54
C THR A 296 9.29 -29.20 -9.72
N VAL A 297 8.77 -28.05 -10.16
CA VAL A 297 7.62 -27.39 -9.53
C VAL A 297 6.35 -27.82 -10.28
N LYS A 298 5.43 -28.46 -9.57
CA LYS A 298 4.15 -28.96 -10.11
C LYS A 298 3.00 -28.18 -9.48
N TYR A 299 1.94 -27.92 -10.23
CA TYR A 299 0.70 -27.30 -9.73
C TYR A 299 -0.49 -27.60 -10.64
N SER A 300 -1.71 -27.29 -10.19
CA SER A 300 -2.93 -27.46 -10.98
C SER A 300 -3.43 -26.13 -11.55
N LEU A 301 -3.84 -26.13 -12.82
CA LEU A 301 -4.39 -24.98 -13.55
C LEU A 301 -5.60 -25.44 -14.37
N LYS A 302 -6.84 -25.05 -14.00
CA LYS A 302 -8.09 -25.64 -14.54
C LYS A 302 -8.10 -27.19 -14.49
N ASP A 303 -7.68 -27.75 -13.35
CA ASP A 303 -7.54 -29.20 -13.15
C ASP A 303 -6.57 -29.92 -14.12
N GLN A 304 -5.81 -29.16 -14.92
CA GLN A 304 -4.69 -29.66 -15.71
C GLN A 304 -3.38 -29.56 -14.90
N PRO A 305 -2.56 -30.62 -14.84
CA PRO A 305 -1.27 -30.57 -14.17
C PRO A 305 -0.24 -29.80 -15.02
N VAL A 306 0.34 -28.75 -14.46
CA VAL A 306 1.47 -28.02 -15.05
C VAL A 306 2.74 -28.41 -14.31
N THR A 307 3.84 -28.59 -15.05
CA THR A 307 5.15 -29.04 -14.51
C THR A 307 6.27 -28.18 -15.08
N ASN A 308 6.95 -27.44 -14.22
CA ASN A 308 8.12 -26.63 -14.55
C ASN A 308 9.38 -27.31 -14.00
N GLN A 309 10.22 -27.88 -14.87
CA GLN A 309 11.50 -28.50 -14.48
C GLN A 309 12.66 -27.53 -14.74
N LEU A 310 13.42 -27.20 -13.69
CA LEU A 310 14.50 -26.23 -13.71
C LEU A 310 15.82 -26.96 -13.44
N HIS A 311 16.76 -26.90 -14.39
CA HIS A 311 18.09 -27.48 -14.27
C HIS A 311 19.08 -26.44 -13.73
N PHE A 312 20.04 -26.86 -12.91
CA PHE A 312 21.05 -25.99 -12.33
C PHE A 312 22.39 -26.72 -12.12
N CYS A 313 23.51 -26.00 -12.26
CA CYS A 313 24.83 -26.53 -11.95
C CYS A 313 25.07 -26.56 -10.44
N LEU A 314 25.52 -27.69 -9.91
CA LEU A 314 25.90 -27.89 -8.51
C LEU A 314 27.22 -27.18 -8.14
N LYS A 315 27.97 -26.72 -9.14
CA LYS A 315 29.25 -26.01 -9.02
C LYS A 315 29.13 -24.66 -9.74
N PRO A 316 28.58 -23.61 -9.11
CA PRO A 316 28.43 -22.31 -9.75
C PRO A 316 29.79 -21.67 -10.04
N THR A 317 29.85 -20.89 -11.11
CA THR A 317 31.09 -20.33 -11.68
C THR A 317 31.48 -18.96 -11.14
N GLU A 318 30.65 -18.34 -10.28
CA GLU A 318 30.83 -16.96 -9.81
C GLU A 318 30.68 -16.84 -8.28
N GLU A 319 31.53 -16.02 -7.66
CA GLU A 319 31.38 -15.63 -6.25
C GLU A 319 30.36 -14.49 -6.12
N THR A 320 29.06 -14.82 -6.05
CA THR A 320 27.95 -13.82 -5.96
C THR A 320 27.84 -13.08 -4.62
N GLY A 321 28.93 -13.02 -3.85
CA GLY A 321 29.09 -12.20 -2.65
C GLY A 321 28.38 -12.70 -1.39
N LEU A 322 27.87 -13.94 -1.40
CA LEU A 322 27.02 -14.55 -0.35
C LEU A 322 25.65 -13.85 -0.22
N SER A 323 25.12 -13.37 -1.34
CA SER A 323 23.89 -12.59 -1.41
C SER A 323 22.65 -13.47 -1.23
N ILE A 324 22.63 -14.64 -1.88
CA ILE A 324 21.55 -15.64 -1.74
C ILE A 324 21.57 -16.24 -0.33
N HIS A 325 22.74 -16.56 0.22
CA HIS A 325 22.91 -17.02 1.60
C HIS A 325 22.29 -16.06 2.63
N ARG A 326 22.48 -14.74 2.46
CA ARG A 326 21.89 -13.74 3.37
C ARG A 326 20.36 -13.65 3.24
N LEU A 327 19.83 -13.79 2.02
CA LEU A 327 18.38 -13.84 1.80
C LEU A 327 17.74 -15.12 2.37
N ALA A 328 18.43 -16.25 2.21
CA ALA A 328 18.05 -17.54 2.80
C ALA A 328 18.09 -17.48 4.33
N ALA A 329 19.18 -16.98 4.93
CA ALA A 329 19.30 -16.77 6.37
C ALA A 329 18.19 -15.85 6.91
N ARG A 330 17.89 -14.74 6.22
CA ARG A 330 16.80 -13.83 6.58
C ARG A 330 15.42 -14.49 6.49
N THR A 331 15.23 -15.44 5.58
CA THR A 331 13.99 -16.21 5.43
C THR A 331 13.84 -17.24 6.54
N LEU A 332 14.89 -18.02 6.82
CA LEU A 332 14.91 -19.02 7.89
C LEU A 332 14.75 -18.39 9.29
N ILE A 333 15.47 -17.29 9.57
CA ILE A 333 15.29 -16.51 10.82
C ILE A 333 13.82 -16.09 10.98
N ARG A 334 13.14 -15.66 9.90
CA ARG A 334 11.71 -15.29 9.95
C ARG A 334 10.73 -16.47 10.13
N SER A 335 11.17 -17.72 9.97
CA SER A 335 10.40 -18.90 10.34
C SER A 335 10.60 -19.21 11.83
N LEU A 336 11.86 -19.36 12.24
CA LEU A 336 12.27 -19.59 13.64
C LEU A 336 11.70 -18.52 14.60
N GLU A 337 11.71 -17.26 14.19
CA GLU A 337 11.12 -16.14 14.92
C GLU A 337 9.60 -16.27 15.15
N GLN A 338 8.87 -16.99 14.28
CA GLN A 338 7.44 -17.27 14.43
C GLN A 338 7.20 -18.55 15.25
N GLU A 339 8.02 -19.58 15.03
CA GLU A 339 8.00 -20.84 15.78
C GLU A 339 8.21 -20.58 17.28
N GLU A 340 9.21 -19.76 17.64
CA GLU A 340 9.45 -19.29 19.01
C GLU A 340 8.19 -18.67 19.64
N ARG A 341 7.49 -17.79 18.92
CA ARG A 341 6.27 -17.11 19.40
C ARG A 341 5.07 -18.03 19.52
N SER A 342 5.02 -19.11 18.72
CA SER A 342 3.92 -20.08 18.72
C SER A 342 3.93 -21.03 19.95
N GLY A 343 4.96 -20.95 20.79
CA GLY A 343 5.13 -21.84 21.95
C GLY A 343 5.74 -23.18 21.58
N ALA A 344 6.67 -23.20 20.61
CA ALA A 344 7.41 -24.40 20.22
C ALA A 344 8.16 -25.03 21.42
N ALA A 345 8.28 -26.36 21.42
CA ALA A 345 8.81 -27.10 22.56
C ALA A 345 10.31 -26.85 22.87
N ASP A 346 11.09 -26.41 21.89
CA ASP A 346 12.52 -26.10 22.02
C ASP A 346 12.81 -24.62 21.73
N VAL A 347 12.31 -23.75 22.61
CA VAL A 347 12.56 -22.29 22.53
C VAL A 347 14.06 -21.97 22.53
N GLU A 348 14.87 -22.65 23.34
CA GLU A 348 16.28 -22.30 23.53
C GLU A 348 17.17 -22.80 22.38
N GLY A 349 16.87 -23.96 21.77
CA GLY A 349 17.51 -24.41 20.53
C GLY A 349 17.16 -23.51 19.35
N ILE A 350 15.88 -23.14 19.19
CA ILE A 350 15.41 -22.17 18.19
C ILE A 350 16.12 -20.83 18.35
N ARG A 351 16.18 -20.30 19.59
CA ARG A 351 16.90 -19.07 19.96
C ARG A 351 18.39 -19.16 19.62
N SER A 352 19.05 -20.25 19.97
CA SER A 352 20.47 -20.49 19.70
C SER A 352 20.75 -20.52 18.20
N ARG A 353 19.94 -21.23 17.42
CA ARG A 353 20.06 -21.31 15.96
C ARG A 353 19.81 -19.97 15.27
N MET A 354 18.87 -19.16 15.77
CA MET A 354 18.67 -17.79 15.26
C MET A 354 19.90 -16.90 15.48
N VAL A 355 20.52 -16.95 16.66
CA VAL A 355 21.74 -16.18 16.96
C VAL A 355 22.91 -16.66 16.08
N GLU A 356 23.07 -17.97 15.92
CA GLU A 356 24.09 -18.56 15.05
C GLU A 356 23.96 -18.07 13.59
N LEU A 357 22.79 -18.28 12.97
CA LEU A 357 22.50 -17.86 11.59
C LEU A 357 22.68 -16.35 11.41
N SER A 358 22.23 -15.57 12.40
CA SER A 358 22.32 -14.11 12.38
C SER A 358 23.77 -13.62 12.36
N VAL A 359 24.62 -14.19 13.22
CA VAL A 359 26.04 -13.82 13.32
C VAL A 359 26.84 -14.32 12.12
N GLN A 360 26.58 -15.54 11.64
CA GLN A 360 27.27 -16.11 10.47
C GLN A 360 26.95 -15.36 9.17
N ALA A 361 25.68 -15.05 8.91
CA ALA A 361 25.27 -14.38 7.67
C ALA A 361 25.46 -12.85 7.71
N GLY A 362 25.57 -12.26 8.91
CA GLY A 362 25.53 -10.81 9.08
C GLY A 362 24.13 -10.23 8.83
N VAL A 363 23.10 -10.88 9.39
CA VAL A 363 21.68 -10.56 9.18
C VAL A 363 21.00 -10.43 10.54
N SER A 364 20.28 -9.34 10.82
CA SER A 364 19.66 -9.16 12.15
C SER A 364 18.48 -10.12 12.41
N SER A 365 18.27 -10.42 13.70
CA SER A 365 17.11 -11.15 14.25
C SER A 365 16.55 -10.37 15.45
N VAL A 366 15.42 -10.80 16.02
CA VAL A 366 14.94 -10.27 17.32
C VAL A 366 15.94 -10.41 18.48
N HIS A 367 16.92 -11.32 18.40
CA HIS A 367 17.89 -11.60 19.48
C HIS A 367 19.29 -11.01 19.22
N THR A 368 19.49 -10.27 18.13
CA THR A 368 20.81 -9.77 17.72
C THR A 368 20.76 -8.33 17.19
N ALA A 369 21.82 -7.56 17.41
CA ALA A 369 21.90 -6.16 17.02
C ALA A 369 23.27 -5.77 16.48
N PHE A 370 23.29 -4.87 15.49
CA PHE A 370 24.53 -4.25 15.02
C PHE A 370 24.97 -3.14 15.99
N ILE A 371 26.16 -3.27 16.55
CA ILE A 371 26.77 -2.25 17.42
C ILE A 371 27.69 -1.34 16.61
N ALA A 372 27.48 -0.03 16.71
CA ALA A 372 28.39 0.95 16.11
C ALA A 372 29.71 1.00 16.90
N VAL A 373 30.84 0.86 16.22
CA VAL A 373 32.19 0.95 16.80
C VAL A 373 32.94 2.09 16.11
N ASN A 374 33.55 2.98 16.89
CA ASN A 374 34.42 4.02 16.36
C ASN A 374 35.69 3.37 15.77
N LYS A 375 36.03 3.69 14.52
CA LYS A 375 37.14 3.04 13.79
C LYS A 375 38.50 3.30 14.44
N ASP A 376 38.71 4.50 14.98
CA ASP A 376 40.01 4.97 15.46
C ASP A 376 40.29 4.50 16.89
N SER A 377 39.30 4.63 17.79
CA SER A 377 39.42 4.20 19.20
C SER A 377 39.09 2.72 19.42
N ARG A 378 38.46 2.06 18.43
CA ARG A 378 37.86 0.71 18.53
C ARG A 378 36.84 0.53 19.66
N GLN A 379 36.34 1.63 20.24
CA GLN A 379 35.32 1.58 21.28
C GLN A 379 33.92 1.63 20.68
N THR A 380 33.00 0.86 21.26
CA THR A 380 31.55 0.96 20.97
C THR A 380 31.06 2.38 21.20
N VAL A 381 30.24 2.91 20.31
CA VAL A 381 29.53 4.18 20.53
C VAL A 381 28.50 3.97 21.65
N LYS A 382 28.71 4.61 22.80
CA LYS A 382 27.83 4.53 23.97
C LYS A 382 27.16 5.88 24.27
N GLY A 383 25.89 5.84 24.63
CA GLY A 383 25.09 7.00 25.05
C GLY A 383 23.60 6.75 24.87
N PRO A 384 22.73 7.59 25.45
CA PRO A 384 21.30 7.54 25.16
C PRO A 384 21.03 7.95 23.70
N LEU A 385 20.03 7.33 23.07
CA LEU A 385 19.56 7.72 21.75
C LEU A 385 18.98 9.15 21.81
N GLN A 386 19.71 10.12 21.26
CA GLN A 386 19.22 11.50 21.12
C GLN A 386 18.35 11.62 19.87
N GLN A 387 17.02 11.65 20.04
CA GLN A 387 16.11 12.01 18.94
C GLN A 387 16.33 13.48 18.56
N ARG A 388 17.12 13.72 17.50
CA ARG A 388 17.28 15.05 16.91
C ARG A 388 16.24 15.24 15.82
N ARG A 389 15.25 16.09 16.07
CA ARG A 389 14.45 16.68 14.98
C ARG A 389 15.38 17.55 14.14
N VAL A 390 15.83 17.02 13.00
CA VAL A 390 16.47 17.82 11.96
C VAL A 390 15.41 18.77 11.43
N GLN A 391 15.57 20.07 11.69
CA GLN A 391 14.74 21.07 11.05
C GLN A 391 15.12 21.11 9.57
N THR A 392 14.29 20.52 8.71
CA THR A 392 14.17 20.96 7.32
C THR A 392 13.91 22.46 7.36
N ARG A 393 14.76 23.22 6.66
CA ARG A 393 14.89 24.65 6.90
C ARG A 393 13.80 25.42 6.15
N ASP A 394 12.64 25.56 6.79
CA ASP A 394 11.52 26.35 6.31
C ASP A 394 11.90 27.83 6.16
N PHE A 395 12.40 28.16 4.98
CA PHE A 395 12.58 29.53 4.50
C PHE A 395 11.21 30.16 4.19
N PHE A 396 10.35 30.36 5.20
CA PHE A 396 9.32 31.42 5.24
C PHE A 396 8.53 31.41 6.56
N HIS A 397 9.05 32.03 7.62
CA HIS A 397 8.19 32.68 8.63
C HIS A 397 8.94 33.79 9.41
N ALA A 398 9.03 34.97 8.81
CA ALA A 398 9.56 36.17 9.45
C ALA A 398 8.82 37.42 8.95
N LEU A 399 7.54 37.60 9.34
CA LEU A 399 6.80 38.89 9.24
C LEU A 399 5.41 38.87 9.93
N THR A 400 5.30 38.44 11.20
CA THR A 400 4.07 38.64 12.02
C THR A 400 4.41 38.88 13.50
N THR A 401 4.77 40.12 13.86
CA THR A 401 4.77 40.59 15.26
C THR A 401 3.43 41.25 15.58
N PRO A 402 2.71 40.86 16.65
CA PRO A 402 1.55 41.61 17.11
C PRO A 402 1.97 42.96 17.69
N ILE A 403 1.29 44.03 17.30
CA ILE A 403 1.38 45.33 17.99
C ILE A 403 0.50 45.25 19.25
N GLY A 404 1.05 45.67 20.39
CA GLY A 404 0.39 45.53 21.69
C GLY A 404 -0.68 46.58 21.98
N GLY A 405 -1.60 46.25 22.89
CA GLY A 405 -2.55 47.17 23.52
C GLY A 405 -2.61 46.91 25.02
N MET A 406 -2.42 47.96 25.82
CA MET A 406 -2.53 47.91 27.29
C MET A 406 -3.95 48.21 27.74
N CYS A 407 -4.44 47.56 28.80
CA CYS A 407 -5.30 48.22 29.78
C CYS A 407 -5.14 47.62 31.19
N LEU A 408 -5.83 48.21 32.16
CA LEU A 408 -5.46 48.25 33.58
C LEU A 408 -5.98 47.08 34.44
N LYS A 409 -5.51 47.09 35.70
CA LYS A 409 -5.85 46.19 36.82
C LYS A 409 -7.35 46.28 37.18
N ASP A 410 -7.88 45.27 37.89
CA ASP A 410 -8.30 45.52 39.29
C ASP A 410 -8.58 44.28 40.18
N HIS A 411 -8.19 44.45 41.46
CA HIS A 411 -8.72 43.86 42.71
C HIS A 411 -8.79 42.33 42.99
N CYS A 412 -8.92 42.01 44.28
CA CYS A 412 -8.70 40.68 44.89
C CYS A 412 -9.86 40.20 45.79
N SER A 413 -9.97 38.89 46.02
CA SER A 413 -10.50 38.30 47.27
C SER A 413 -10.01 36.83 47.42
N ALA A 414 -10.24 36.15 48.55
CA ALA A 414 -9.42 35.01 48.98
C ALA A 414 -10.14 33.86 49.73
N SER A 415 -9.38 32.78 49.99
CA SER A 415 -9.59 31.67 50.95
C SER A 415 -10.30 30.39 50.41
N ARG A 416 -10.14 29.17 50.98
CA ARG A 416 -9.55 28.75 52.29
C ARG A 416 -9.12 27.26 52.33
N SER A 417 -8.03 26.96 53.07
CA SER A 417 -7.69 25.72 53.84
C SER A 417 -7.66 24.28 53.25
N SER A 418 -6.57 23.55 53.58
CA SER A 418 -6.30 22.10 53.41
C SER A 418 -6.79 21.25 54.66
N PRO A 419 -6.36 20.00 55.02
CA PRO A 419 -5.06 19.29 54.83
C PRO A 419 -5.05 17.73 54.61
N LEU A 420 -3.84 17.15 54.62
CA LEU A 420 -3.49 15.70 54.63
C LEU A 420 -3.17 15.18 56.06
N PRO A 421 -2.95 13.86 56.21
CA PRO A 421 -1.71 13.32 56.82
C PRO A 421 -1.04 12.23 55.93
N ALA A 422 0.29 12.22 55.65
CA ALA A 422 1.46 11.95 56.53
C ALA A 422 1.71 10.44 56.76
N ARG A 423 2.90 9.84 56.98
CA ARG A 423 4.37 10.16 57.09
C ARG A 423 5.09 8.80 57.42
N VAL A 424 6.40 8.47 57.45
CA VAL A 424 7.77 8.73 56.88
C VAL A 424 8.64 7.50 57.38
N PRO A 425 9.97 7.29 57.15
CA PRO A 425 11.07 8.02 56.44
C PRO A 425 11.75 7.10 55.36
N HIS A 426 13.03 7.09 54.96
CA HIS A 426 14.27 7.91 55.11
C HIS A 426 15.14 7.72 53.81
N ALA A 427 16.44 8.01 53.64
CA ALA A 427 17.57 8.40 54.51
C ALA A 427 18.34 9.63 53.94
N TYR A 428 19.68 9.68 54.00
CA TYR A 428 20.55 10.79 53.57
C TYR A 428 21.91 10.31 53.02
N VAL A 429 22.53 11.12 52.15
CA VAL A 429 23.81 11.86 52.36
C VAL A 429 24.02 12.82 51.16
N GLY A 430 24.69 13.96 51.35
CA GLY A 430 25.09 14.87 50.28
C GLY A 430 26.15 15.88 50.73
N CYS A 431 26.84 16.53 49.78
CA CYS A 431 27.84 17.58 50.02
C CYS A 431 27.79 18.66 48.92
N THR A 432 28.25 19.88 49.23
CA THR A 432 28.13 21.08 48.37
C THR A 432 29.40 21.93 48.38
N ALA A 433 29.77 22.51 47.23
CA ALA A 433 30.79 23.57 47.11
C ALA A 433 30.42 24.59 46.00
N ARG A 434 31.09 25.76 45.99
CA ARG A 434 30.72 26.96 45.20
C ARG A 434 31.65 27.21 43.98
N PRO A 435 31.23 28.04 43.00
CA PRO A 435 31.98 28.32 41.77
C PRO A 435 33.06 29.41 41.93
N ALA A 436 33.94 29.54 40.91
CA ALA A 436 34.96 30.58 40.78
C ALA A 436 34.96 31.19 39.35
N GLN A 437 35.59 32.37 39.20
CA GLN A 437 35.56 33.24 38.01
C GLN A 437 36.79 33.08 37.08
N PRO A 438 36.74 33.61 35.83
CA PRO A 438 37.77 33.36 34.81
C PRO A 438 39.01 34.27 34.91
N LEU A 439 40.11 33.82 34.31
CA LEU A 439 41.35 34.59 34.09
C LEU A 439 41.67 34.74 32.59
N ALA A 440 42.40 35.81 32.24
CA ALA A 440 42.40 36.34 30.88
C ALA A 440 43.77 36.36 30.17
N SER A 441 43.73 36.00 28.88
CA SER A 441 44.63 36.44 27.80
C SER A 441 46.10 36.02 27.80
N LYS A 442 46.57 35.65 26.59
CA LYS A 442 47.64 36.38 25.89
C LYS A 442 47.56 36.11 24.39
N ARG A 443 48.12 37.00 23.58
CA ARG A 443 47.99 37.04 22.11
C ARG A 443 49.37 37.25 21.48
N ALA A 444 49.75 36.39 20.54
CA ALA A 444 50.94 36.55 19.71
C ALA A 444 50.55 36.63 18.22
N LYS A 445 51.44 37.20 17.38
CA LYS A 445 51.20 37.45 15.95
C LYS A 445 52.37 36.92 15.12
N SER A 446 52.12 36.42 13.91
CA SER A 446 53.03 36.70 12.78
C SER A 446 52.36 36.54 11.40
N LYS A 447 52.50 37.60 10.60
CA LYS A 447 52.71 37.71 9.14
C LYS A 447 52.34 36.50 8.24
N SER A 448 51.51 36.62 7.18
CA SER A 448 51.45 37.58 6.04
C SER A 448 52.27 37.19 4.81
N LEU A 449 51.57 36.89 3.71
CA LEU A 449 51.87 37.48 2.39
C LEU A 449 50.55 37.64 1.60
N MET A 450 50.52 38.53 0.59
CA MET A 450 49.29 38.91 -0.12
C MET A 450 49.58 39.21 -1.60
N GLY A 451 48.62 38.86 -2.48
CA GLY A 451 48.65 39.17 -3.91
C GLY A 451 47.67 38.27 -4.68
N LYS A 452 46.93 38.75 -5.69
CA LYS A 452 46.83 40.10 -6.28
C LYS A 452 45.44 40.31 -6.90
N LEU A 453 44.93 41.55 -6.83
CA LEU A 453 43.92 42.23 -7.69
C LEU A 453 42.58 41.48 -7.97
N GLY A 454 41.42 42.13 -8.18
CA GLY A 454 41.13 43.52 -8.55
C GLY A 454 40.51 43.54 -9.97
N GLN A 455 39.47 44.32 -10.29
CA GLN A 455 38.78 45.39 -9.56
C GLN A 455 37.29 45.49 -9.95
N ALA A 456 36.53 46.30 -9.20
CA ALA A 456 35.55 47.34 -9.61
C ALA A 456 34.81 47.21 -10.99
N LEU A 457 33.53 47.59 -11.10
CA LEU A 457 33.03 48.93 -10.74
C LEU A 457 31.64 48.94 -10.10
N SER A 458 31.47 49.87 -9.14
CA SER A 458 30.18 50.44 -8.77
C SER A 458 30.10 51.87 -9.31
N ARG A 459 28.94 52.23 -9.87
CA ARG A 459 28.47 53.61 -9.95
C ARG A 459 26.99 53.68 -9.54
N ASN A 460 26.60 54.86 -9.09
CA ASN A 460 25.41 55.10 -8.29
C ASN A 460 24.78 56.44 -8.72
N ARG A 461 23.60 56.75 -8.18
CA ARG A 461 22.89 58.04 -8.16
C ARG A 461 21.87 58.38 -9.27
N ASP A 462 20.66 58.63 -8.75
CA ASP A 462 19.82 59.83 -8.93
C ASP A 462 18.96 60.00 -10.20
N SER A 463 17.65 59.82 -9.96
CA SER A 463 16.60 60.81 -10.21
C SER A 463 16.31 61.30 -11.63
N GLN A 464 15.15 60.91 -12.17
CA GLN A 464 14.17 61.90 -12.66
C GLN A 464 12.73 61.35 -12.74
N LYS A 465 11.76 62.29 -12.77
CA LYS A 465 10.30 62.02 -12.80
C LYS A 465 9.86 61.65 -14.22
N PHE A 466 8.90 60.75 -14.38
CA PHE A 466 7.94 60.83 -15.50
C PHE A 466 6.50 60.56 -15.06
N ARG A 467 5.55 60.87 -15.95
CA ARG A 467 4.21 61.38 -15.60
C ARG A 467 3.21 60.35 -15.09
N ARG A 468 2.27 60.85 -14.29
CA ARG A 468 1.00 60.21 -13.89
C ARG A 468 -0.15 60.94 -14.60
N SER A 469 -0.72 60.35 -15.64
CA SER A 469 -2.01 60.72 -16.26
C SER A 469 -2.52 59.52 -17.06
N GLU A 470 -3.84 59.36 -17.13
CA GLU A 470 -4.57 58.22 -17.71
C GLU A 470 -4.22 56.84 -17.11
N MET A 471 -5.14 55.89 -16.90
CA MET A 471 -6.58 55.89 -17.14
C MET A 471 -7.28 55.28 -15.92
N MET A 472 -8.31 55.93 -15.37
CA MET A 472 -9.03 55.49 -14.16
C MET A 472 -10.54 55.63 -14.34
N THR A 473 -11.17 54.70 -15.05
CA THR A 473 -12.63 54.46 -14.94
C THR A 473 -13.02 53.10 -15.52
N LEU A 474 -13.53 52.22 -14.63
CA LEU A 474 -14.62 51.23 -14.81
C LEU A 474 -14.42 50.02 -13.88
N TYR A 475 -15.51 49.31 -13.61
CA TYR A 475 -15.60 48.10 -12.77
C TYR A 475 -15.21 48.27 -11.29
N GLY A 476 -16.03 49.04 -10.57
CA GLY A 476 -16.43 48.56 -9.24
C GLY A 476 -17.46 47.44 -9.42
N CYS A 477 -17.22 46.28 -8.79
CA CYS A 477 -18.22 45.21 -8.69
C CYS A 477 -18.00 44.49 -7.35
N ASP A 478 -19.05 44.42 -6.53
CA ASP A 478 -18.98 43.91 -5.16
C ASP A 478 -18.95 42.38 -5.17
N ARG A 479 -17.74 41.80 -5.03
CA ARG A 479 -17.55 40.35 -5.03
C ARG A 479 -17.78 39.77 -3.64
N SER A 480 -19.06 39.57 -3.32
CA SER A 480 -19.45 38.58 -2.32
C SER A 480 -18.74 37.25 -2.60
N LEU A 481 -18.16 36.65 -1.55
CA LEU A 481 -17.44 35.39 -1.66
C LEU A 481 -18.44 34.23 -1.72
N ALA A 482 -19.05 34.05 -2.89
CA ALA A 482 -19.85 32.88 -3.21
C ALA A 482 -18.98 31.62 -3.04
N ILE A 483 -19.24 30.88 -1.96
CA ILE A 483 -18.63 29.57 -1.72
C ILE A 483 -19.08 28.68 -2.87
N THR A 484 -18.16 28.38 -3.79
CA THR A 484 -18.43 27.47 -4.90
C THR A 484 -18.61 26.09 -4.32
N GLU A 485 -19.77 25.46 -4.57
CA GLU A 485 -20.03 24.09 -4.11
C GLU A 485 -18.92 23.13 -4.60
N PRO A 486 -18.59 22.07 -3.82
CA PRO A 486 -17.57 21.12 -4.21
C PRO A 486 -17.92 20.50 -5.56
N GLN A 487 -17.02 20.67 -6.53
CA GLN A 487 -17.23 20.26 -7.91
C GLN A 487 -17.45 18.75 -7.99
N LYS A 488 -18.70 18.36 -8.24
CA LYS A 488 -19.21 16.98 -8.19
C LYS A 488 -18.41 16.07 -9.14
N ASP A 489 -17.86 14.97 -8.63
CA ASP A 489 -17.14 14.01 -9.46
C ASP A 489 -18.14 13.23 -10.33
N LEU A 490 -18.19 13.60 -11.62
CA LEU A 490 -19.08 12.99 -12.61
C LEU A 490 -18.75 11.50 -12.87
N LEU A 491 -17.47 11.10 -12.74
CA LEU A 491 -17.10 9.69 -12.89
C LEU A 491 -17.65 8.89 -11.71
N LEU A 492 -17.49 9.40 -10.49
CA LEU A 492 -18.06 8.76 -9.30
C LEU A 492 -19.60 8.77 -9.31
N GLN A 493 -20.23 9.83 -9.82
CA GLN A 493 -21.69 9.85 -10.05
C GLN A 493 -22.10 8.73 -11.02
N LEU A 494 -21.47 8.59 -12.18
CA LEU A 494 -21.77 7.51 -13.13
C LEU A 494 -21.63 6.13 -12.48
N VAL A 495 -20.52 5.90 -11.79
CA VAL A 495 -20.24 4.67 -11.04
C VAL A 495 -21.32 4.40 -9.99
N SER A 496 -21.80 5.44 -9.29
CA SER A 496 -22.87 5.32 -8.28
C SER A 496 -24.21 4.82 -8.85
N LEU A 497 -24.51 5.13 -10.11
CA LEU A 497 -25.76 4.76 -10.78
C LEU A 497 -25.75 3.32 -11.35
N GLN A 498 -24.58 2.69 -11.52
CA GLN A 498 -24.53 1.34 -12.11
C GLN A 498 -25.22 0.30 -11.20
N LYS A 499 -26.13 -0.49 -11.76
CA LYS A 499 -26.71 -1.66 -11.09
C LYS A 499 -25.64 -2.74 -10.85
N ALA A 500 -25.87 -3.60 -9.85
CA ALA A 500 -24.99 -4.73 -9.58
C ALA A 500 -24.86 -5.72 -10.76
N SER A 501 -25.82 -5.69 -11.70
CA SER A 501 -25.78 -6.42 -12.98
C SER A 501 -24.82 -5.84 -14.02
N GLY A 502 -24.31 -4.61 -13.86
CA GLY A 502 -23.43 -3.93 -14.83
C GLY A 502 -24.13 -2.88 -15.70
N CYS A 503 -25.46 -2.85 -15.75
CA CYS A 503 -26.21 -1.87 -16.52
C CYS A 503 -26.51 -0.58 -15.77
N TRP A 504 -26.92 0.44 -16.51
CA TRP A 504 -27.60 1.64 -16.02
C TRP A 504 -29.06 1.65 -16.47
N ASP A 505 -29.88 2.46 -15.82
CA ASP A 505 -31.21 2.82 -16.33
C ASP A 505 -31.15 4.17 -17.05
N LEU A 506 -32.13 4.43 -17.92
CA LEU A 506 -32.26 5.69 -18.61
C LEU A 506 -33.09 6.64 -17.73
N ASP A 507 -32.42 7.58 -17.06
CA ASP A 507 -33.05 8.61 -16.22
C ASP A 507 -32.28 9.94 -16.27
N ALA A 508 -32.91 11.01 -15.80
CA ALA A 508 -32.33 12.36 -15.73
C ALA A 508 -31.01 12.44 -14.94
N THR A 509 -30.79 11.61 -13.92
CA THR A 509 -29.56 11.63 -13.12
C THR A 509 -28.36 11.01 -13.86
N LEU A 510 -28.63 10.12 -14.82
CA LEU A 510 -27.66 9.67 -15.82
C LEU A 510 -27.44 10.74 -16.90
N ALA A 511 -28.51 11.40 -17.37
CA ALA A 511 -28.39 12.48 -18.36
C ALA A 511 -27.56 13.67 -17.86
N ASP A 512 -27.71 14.03 -16.58
CA ASP A 512 -26.87 15.01 -15.87
C ASP A 512 -25.36 14.72 -15.98
N VAL A 513 -24.95 13.45 -15.90
CA VAL A 513 -23.53 13.03 -16.02
C VAL A 513 -22.98 13.37 -17.41
N PHE A 514 -23.80 13.21 -18.44
CA PHE A 514 -23.45 13.46 -19.83
C PHE A 514 -23.61 14.93 -20.23
N GLY A 515 -24.18 15.78 -19.36
CA GLY A 515 -24.54 17.17 -19.69
C GLY A 515 -25.69 17.25 -20.70
N LYS A 516 -26.68 16.36 -20.55
CA LYS A 516 -27.84 16.17 -21.45
C LYS A 516 -29.15 16.17 -20.68
N THR A 517 -30.28 16.30 -21.38
CA THR A 517 -31.60 16.02 -20.81
C THR A 517 -32.04 14.56 -21.05
N GLU A 518 -32.96 14.06 -20.22
CA GLU A 518 -33.56 12.73 -20.41
C GLU A 518 -34.28 12.61 -21.77
N ASP A 519 -34.91 13.71 -22.22
CA ASP A 519 -35.50 13.82 -23.55
C ASP A 519 -34.46 13.70 -24.67
N GLU A 520 -33.29 14.33 -24.57
CA GLU A 520 -32.22 14.21 -25.57
C GLU A 520 -31.73 12.76 -25.70
N LEU A 521 -31.55 12.07 -24.57
CA LEU A 521 -31.15 10.67 -24.58
C LEU A 521 -32.25 9.78 -25.18
N THR A 522 -33.51 10.02 -24.80
CA THR A 522 -34.65 9.18 -25.20
C THR A 522 -35.00 9.35 -26.68
N ASN A 523 -34.98 10.59 -27.20
CA ASN A 523 -35.30 10.88 -28.60
C ASN A 523 -34.24 10.37 -29.60
N GLN A 524 -32.99 10.20 -29.18
CA GLN A 524 -31.94 9.60 -30.03
C GLN A 524 -31.78 8.08 -29.83
N LYS A 525 -32.56 7.45 -28.94
CA LYS A 525 -32.53 6.00 -28.76
C LYS A 525 -33.04 5.28 -30.01
N PRO A 526 -32.28 4.34 -30.61
CA PRO A 526 -32.77 3.59 -31.77
C PRO A 526 -34.05 2.80 -31.47
N ALA A 527 -34.86 2.62 -32.52
CA ALA A 527 -36.04 1.75 -32.45
C ALA A 527 -35.63 0.30 -32.14
N GLN A 528 -36.48 -0.43 -31.41
CA GLN A 528 -36.24 -1.79 -30.89
C GLN A 528 -35.14 -1.94 -29.81
N VAL A 529 -34.35 -0.91 -29.50
CA VAL A 529 -33.37 -0.97 -28.40
C VAL A 529 -34.05 -0.68 -27.05
N ASP A 530 -33.73 -1.49 -26.05
CA ASP A 530 -34.18 -1.33 -24.66
C ASP A 530 -33.56 -0.09 -23.97
N GLY A 531 -34.26 0.47 -22.97
CA GLY A 531 -33.82 1.66 -22.24
C GLY A 531 -32.51 1.44 -21.46
N SER A 532 -32.38 0.33 -20.73
CA SER A 532 -31.16 0.01 -19.96
C SER A 532 -30.02 -0.40 -20.89
N VAL A 533 -30.29 -1.05 -22.03
CA VAL A 533 -29.28 -1.28 -23.09
C VAL A 533 -28.72 0.03 -23.62
N TRP A 534 -29.58 0.99 -23.96
CA TRP A 534 -29.16 2.30 -24.45
C TRP A 534 -28.38 3.10 -23.40
N ALA A 535 -28.88 3.18 -22.17
CA ALA A 535 -28.20 3.82 -21.05
C ALA A 535 -26.79 3.24 -20.82
N THR A 536 -26.65 1.91 -20.90
CA THR A 536 -25.37 1.22 -20.70
C THR A 536 -24.39 1.45 -21.84
N LEU A 537 -24.87 1.53 -23.09
CA LEU A 537 -24.07 1.92 -24.25
C LEU A 537 -23.57 3.37 -24.13
N LEU A 538 -24.43 4.31 -23.75
CA LEU A 538 -24.04 5.70 -23.54
C LEU A 538 -23.01 5.85 -22.41
N ALA A 539 -23.19 5.14 -21.30
CA ALA A 539 -22.22 5.10 -20.20
C ALA A 539 -20.84 4.59 -20.66
N LEU A 540 -20.80 3.51 -21.46
CA LEU A 540 -19.56 3.00 -22.05
C LEU A 540 -18.92 4.01 -23.02
N ILE A 541 -19.70 4.61 -23.93
CA ILE A 541 -19.21 5.62 -24.88
C ILE A 541 -18.61 6.83 -24.15
N TRP A 542 -19.26 7.31 -23.09
CA TRP A 542 -18.76 8.42 -22.27
C TRP A 542 -17.50 8.04 -21.49
N LEU A 543 -17.38 6.82 -20.95
CA LEU A 543 -16.17 6.37 -20.27
C LEU A 543 -14.96 6.34 -21.22
N TYR A 544 -15.09 5.68 -22.36
CA TYR A 544 -13.98 5.57 -23.33
C TYR A 544 -13.73 6.87 -24.11
N GLY A 545 -14.75 7.67 -24.39
CA GLY A 545 -14.63 8.92 -25.15
C GLY A 545 -14.27 10.15 -24.31
N CYS A 546 -14.74 10.25 -23.06
CA CYS A 546 -14.58 11.42 -22.20
C CYS A 546 -13.75 11.18 -20.93
N LYS A 547 -13.40 9.93 -20.61
CA LYS A 547 -12.70 9.56 -19.36
C LYS A 547 -11.52 8.60 -19.53
N ILE A 548 -10.96 8.48 -20.73
CA ILE A 548 -9.85 7.55 -21.03
C ILE A 548 -8.60 7.78 -20.14
N GLU A 549 -8.30 9.03 -19.77
CA GLU A 549 -7.21 9.35 -18.83
C GLU A 549 -7.38 8.73 -17.43
N GLN A 550 -8.62 8.37 -17.06
CA GLN A 550 -9.00 7.77 -15.78
C GLN A 550 -9.27 6.26 -15.88
N GLN A 551 -8.91 5.59 -17.00
CA GLN A 551 -9.27 4.19 -17.30
C GLN A 551 -8.96 3.21 -16.17
N VAL A 552 -7.85 3.39 -15.44
CA VAL A 552 -7.46 2.55 -14.31
C VAL A 552 -8.55 2.46 -13.23
N GLU A 553 -9.30 3.55 -13.03
CA GLU A 553 -10.37 3.65 -12.03
C GLU A 553 -11.63 2.87 -12.46
N TRP A 554 -12.04 3.00 -13.72
CA TRP A 554 -13.35 2.54 -14.19
C TRP A 554 -13.34 1.27 -15.04
N GLN A 555 -12.18 0.76 -15.46
CA GLN A 555 -12.05 -0.42 -16.33
C GLN A 555 -12.95 -1.60 -15.92
N PHE A 556 -13.03 -1.95 -14.63
CA PHE A 556 -13.86 -3.06 -14.15
C PHE A 556 -15.36 -2.78 -14.18
N VAL A 557 -15.75 -1.51 -13.99
CA VAL A 557 -17.14 -1.03 -14.14
C VAL A 557 -17.57 -1.18 -15.61
N ALA A 558 -16.69 -0.81 -16.55
CA ALA A 558 -16.92 -0.98 -17.99
C ALA A 558 -16.91 -2.45 -18.43
N MET A 559 -15.95 -3.27 -17.99
CA MET A 559 -15.90 -4.71 -18.30
C MET A 559 -17.18 -5.43 -17.88
N LYS A 560 -17.73 -5.09 -16.71
CA LYS A 560 -19.02 -5.62 -16.25
C LYS A 560 -20.19 -5.17 -17.13
N ALA A 561 -20.21 -3.91 -17.55
CA ALA A 561 -21.22 -3.36 -18.44
C ALA A 561 -21.17 -4.02 -19.84
N ALA A 562 -19.99 -4.19 -20.41
CA ALA A 562 -19.77 -4.89 -21.67
C ALA A 562 -20.21 -6.37 -21.58
N SER A 563 -19.82 -7.07 -20.51
CA SER A 563 -20.28 -8.44 -20.23
C SER A 563 -21.80 -8.53 -20.07
N TRP A 564 -22.45 -7.52 -19.49
CA TRP A 564 -23.91 -7.46 -19.41
C TRP A 564 -24.55 -7.24 -20.77
N ILE A 565 -24.03 -6.31 -21.60
CA ILE A 565 -24.51 -6.08 -22.97
C ILE A 565 -24.37 -7.36 -23.82
N GLY A 566 -23.23 -8.05 -23.75
CA GLY A 566 -23.01 -9.32 -24.46
C GLY A 566 -23.95 -10.45 -24.04
N SER A 567 -24.61 -10.34 -22.88
CA SER A 567 -25.69 -11.26 -22.47
C SER A 567 -27.08 -10.87 -22.97
N GLN A 568 -27.25 -9.64 -23.49
CA GLN A 568 -28.49 -9.17 -24.11
C GLN A 568 -28.53 -9.58 -25.59
N LYS A 569 -29.67 -10.10 -26.05
CA LYS A 569 -29.87 -10.53 -27.45
C LYS A 569 -30.18 -9.35 -28.37
N VAL A 570 -29.26 -8.39 -28.46
CA VAL A 570 -29.40 -7.17 -29.29
C VAL A 570 -28.91 -7.45 -30.71
N GLY A 571 -29.64 -6.98 -31.72
CA GLY A 571 -29.36 -7.25 -33.14
C GLY A 571 -28.15 -6.48 -33.69
N ASP A 572 -28.30 -5.16 -33.87
CA ASP A 572 -27.24 -4.31 -34.42
C ASP A 572 -26.78 -3.24 -33.41
N LEU A 573 -25.79 -3.61 -32.60
CA LEU A 573 -25.12 -2.70 -31.67
C LEU A 573 -24.31 -1.62 -32.42
N SER A 574 -23.93 -1.82 -33.68
CA SER A 574 -23.11 -0.87 -34.47
C SER A 574 -23.87 0.43 -34.71
N GLN A 575 -25.14 0.36 -35.13
CA GLN A 575 -26.00 1.53 -35.27
C GLN A 575 -26.18 2.28 -33.95
N CYS A 576 -26.26 1.54 -32.84
CA CYS A 576 -26.38 2.13 -31.50
C CYS A 576 -25.11 2.89 -31.10
N VAL A 577 -23.93 2.30 -31.33
CA VAL A 577 -22.64 2.96 -31.09
C VAL A 577 -22.46 4.20 -31.97
N CYS A 578 -22.88 4.16 -33.23
CA CYS A 578 -22.90 5.35 -34.11
C CYS A 578 -23.82 6.47 -33.56
N ALA A 579 -25.04 6.14 -33.14
CA ALA A 579 -25.97 7.12 -32.57
C ALA A 579 -25.44 7.73 -31.26
N GLY A 580 -24.90 6.91 -30.35
CA GLY A 580 -24.35 7.37 -29.08
C GLY A 580 -23.11 8.24 -29.24
N ASN A 581 -22.24 7.92 -30.22
CA ASN A 581 -21.12 8.77 -30.60
C ASN A 581 -21.58 10.17 -31.06
N VAL A 582 -22.61 10.25 -31.91
CA VAL A 582 -23.17 11.53 -32.37
C VAL A 582 -23.78 12.34 -31.21
N LEU A 583 -24.56 11.69 -30.34
CA LEU A 583 -25.19 12.34 -29.18
C LEU A 583 -24.17 12.93 -28.18
N LEU A 584 -23.08 12.20 -27.93
CA LEU A 584 -22.05 12.53 -26.94
C LEU A 584 -20.81 13.24 -27.53
N GLY A 585 -20.75 13.45 -28.85
CA GLY A 585 -19.59 14.05 -29.52
C GLY A 585 -18.32 13.19 -29.49
N CYS A 586 -18.47 11.87 -29.38
CA CYS A 586 -17.39 10.89 -29.22
C CYS A 586 -17.04 10.17 -30.53
N GLN A 587 -15.90 9.45 -30.55
CA GLN A 587 -15.48 8.58 -31.65
C GLN A 587 -14.87 7.27 -31.11
N VAL A 588 -15.71 6.37 -30.62
CA VAL A 588 -15.33 5.03 -30.13
C VAL A 588 -15.92 3.93 -31.00
N THR A 589 -15.22 2.80 -31.17
CA THR A 589 -15.70 1.62 -31.89
C THR A 589 -16.26 0.58 -30.91
N LYS A 590 -17.02 -0.41 -31.40
CA LYS A 590 -17.58 -1.48 -30.54
C LYS A 590 -16.47 -2.32 -29.88
N GLU A 591 -15.37 -2.55 -30.59
CA GLU A 591 -14.20 -3.30 -30.13
C GLU A 591 -13.53 -2.58 -28.96
N THR A 592 -13.42 -1.25 -29.03
CA THR A 592 -12.95 -0.40 -27.92
C THR A 592 -13.84 -0.54 -26.68
N LEU A 593 -15.16 -0.69 -26.87
CA LEU A 593 -16.12 -0.89 -25.78
C LEU A 593 -16.22 -2.34 -25.27
N GLY A 594 -15.57 -3.29 -25.94
CA GLY A 594 -15.58 -4.72 -25.57
C GLY A 594 -16.86 -5.48 -25.91
N ILE A 595 -17.58 -5.08 -26.98
CA ILE A 595 -18.90 -5.63 -27.40
C ILE A 595 -18.99 -5.92 -28.90
#